data_AF-A0A6B3BHU2-F1
#
_entry.id   AF-A0A6B3BHU2-F1
#
_cell.length_a   1.000
_cell.length_b   1.000
_cell.length_c   1.000
_cell.angle_alpha   90.00
_cell.angle_beta   90.00
_cell.angle_gamma   90.00
#
_symmetry.space_group_name_H-M   'P 1'
#
loop_
_entity.id
_entity.type
_entity.pdbx_description
1 polymer ?
#
loop_
_entity_poly.entity_id
_entity_poly.type
_entity_poly.pdbx_seq_one_letter_code
_entity_poly.pdbx_strand_id
1 'polypeptide(L)' 'MTGQRGTRVQATVRQAELPMLHAYRRWFEHARKCDDCKRVRKAQDGCGNGQGLWDAYRQAYDGGAG' A
#
# COMPACT_ATOMS: atom_id res chain seq x y z
N MET A 1 -6.74 2.06 36.20
CA MET A 1 -7.00 0.86 35.36
C MET A 1 -7.48 1.32 33.98
N THR A 2 -6.57 1.59 33.03
CA THR A 2 -6.96 1.92 31.64
C THR A 2 -5.75 1.73 30.73
N GLY A 3 -5.54 0.51 30.23
CA GLY A 3 -4.38 0.17 29.40
C GLY A 3 -4.61 -0.96 28.40
N GLN A 4 -5.87 -1.26 28.03
CA GLN A 4 -6.20 -2.43 27.22
C GLN A 4 -6.75 -2.13 25.81
N ARG A 5 -6.97 -0.86 25.45
CA ARG A 5 -7.52 -0.50 24.12
C ARG A 5 -6.44 -0.23 23.06
N GLY A 6 -5.22 0.15 23.44
CA GLY A 6 -4.15 0.48 22.49
C GLY A 6 -3.45 -0.73 21.85
N THR A 7 -3.36 -1.85 22.56
CA THR A 7 -2.64 -3.05 22.11
C THR A 7 -3.38 -3.84 21.03
N ARG A 8 -4.72 -3.81 21.03
CA ARG A 8 -5.55 -4.56 20.07
C ARG A 8 -5.57 -3.89 18.69
N VAL A 9 -5.67 -2.56 18.66
CA VAL A 9 -5.64 -1.76 17.42
C VAL A 9 -4.25 -1.83 16.76
N GLN A 10 -3.18 -1.77 17.55
CA GLN A 10 -1.82 -1.87 17.02
C GLN A 10 -1.51 -3.26 16.43
N ALA A 11 -2.12 -4.32 16.97
CA ALA A 11 -1.97 -5.68 16.46
C ALA A 11 -2.75 -5.93 15.15
N THR A 12 -3.97 -5.40 15.03
CA THR A 12 -4.75 -5.48 13.77
C THR A 12 -4.16 -4.60 12.68
N VAL A 13 -3.72 -3.38 13.03
CA VAL A 13 -2.95 -2.51 12.13
C VAL A 13 -1.70 -3.26 11.67
N ARG A 14 -0.92 -3.89 12.55
CA ARG A 14 0.28 -4.65 12.15
C ARG A 14 0.00 -5.89 11.29
N GLN A 15 -1.19 -6.50 11.37
CA GLN A 15 -1.57 -7.65 10.52
C GLN A 15 -2.17 -7.24 9.17
N ALA A 16 -2.96 -6.16 9.10
CA ALA A 16 -3.49 -5.60 7.87
C ALA A 16 -2.47 -4.72 7.12
N GLU A 17 -1.54 -4.11 7.85
CA GLU A 17 -0.39 -3.37 7.29
C GLU A 17 0.54 -4.28 6.53
N LEU A 18 0.71 -5.55 6.89
CA LEU A 18 1.64 -6.43 6.17
C LEU A 18 1.31 -6.57 4.67
N PRO A 19 0.07 -6.92 4.26
CA PRO A 19 -0.28 -6.99 2.84
C PRO A 19 -0.34 -5.60 2.17
N MET A 20 -0.86 -4.58 2.85
CA MET A 20 -0.98 -3.22 2.29
C MET A 20 0.39 -2.54 2.12
N LEU A 21 1.27 -2.59 3.13
CA LEU A 21 2.65 -2.09 3.04
C LEU A 21 3.47 -2.90 2.05
N HIS A 22 3.25 -4.21 1.95
CA HIS A 22 3.94 -5.02 0.95
C HIS A 22 3.54 -4.60 -0.47
N ALA A 23 2.25 -4.37 -0.73
CA ALA A 23 1.76 -3.86 -2.01
C ALA A 23 2.32 -2.45 -2.31
N TYR A 24 2.32 -1.55 -1.32
CA TYR A 24 2.90 -0.21 -1.45
C TYR A 24 4.39 -0.26 -1.76
N ARG A 25 5.16 -1.08 -1.03
CA ARG A 25 6.60 -1.22 -1.24
C ARG A 25 6.91 -1.76 -2.62
N ARG A 26 6.15 -2.75 -3.10
CA ARG A 26 6.31 -3.31 -4.45
C ARG A 26 6.02 -2.29 -5.54
N TRP A 27 4.94 -1.50 -5.38
CA TRP A 27 4.66 -0.37 -6.26
C TRP A 27 5.79 0.66 -6.25
N PHE A 28 6.27 1.06 -5.07
CA PHE A 28 7.31 2.07 -4.91
C PHE A 28 8.66 1.62 -5.49
N GLU A 29 9.05 0.37 -5.28
CA GLU A 29 10.25 -0.22 -5.88
C GLU A 29 10.16 -0.24 -7.41
N HIS A 30 8.99 -0.52 -7.97
CA HIS A 30 8.76 -0.45 -9.41
C HIS A 30 8.80 0.99 -9.93
N ALA A 31 8.09 1.92 -9.29
CA ALA A 31 8.06 3.32 -9.67
C ALA A 31 9.45 3.97 -9.64
N ARG A 32 10.32 3.56 -8.71
CA ARG A 32 11.72 4.00 -8.64
C ARG A 32 12.59 3.48 -9.78
N LYS A 33 12.28 2.33 -10.37
CA LYS A 33 13.09 1.70 -11.42
C LYS A 33 12.59 2.02 -12.82
N CYS A 34 11.28 2.18 -12.99
CA CYS A 34 10.65 2.45 -14.28
C CYS A 34 10.72 3.94 -14.65
N ASP A 35 11.32 4.26 -15.79
CA ASP A 35 11.47 5.65 -16.24
C ASP A 35 10.15 6.33 -16.62
N ASP A 36 9.16 5.57 -17.10
CA ASP A 36 7.82 6.11 -17.36
C ASP A 36 7.11 6.48 -16.05
N CYS A 37 7.20 5.62 -15.04
CA CYS A 37 6.64 5.89 -13.72
C CYS A 37 7.32 7.05 -12.99
N LYS A 38 8.60 7.35 -13.27
CA LYS A 38 9.30 8.51 -12.70
C LYS A 38 8.82 9.84 -13.28
N ARG A 39 8.37 9.85 -14.54
CA ARG A 39 8.00 11.05 -15.29
C ARG A 39 6.57 11.50 -15.03
N VAL A 40 5.76 10.65 -14.42
CA VAL A 40 4.35 10.89 -14.17
C VAL A 40 4.10 11.39 -12.76
N ARG A 41 3.12 12.29 -12.61
CA ARG A 41 2.76 12.86 -11.29
C ARG A 41 1.79 11.99 -10.51
N LYS A 42 1.10 11.05 -11.17
CA LYS A 42 0.15 10.13 -10.55
C LYS A 42 0.53 8.69 -10.88
N ALA A 43 0.42 7.81 -9.89
CA ALA A 43 0.67 6.37 -10.03
C ALA A 43 -0.18 5.71 -11.13
N GLN A 44 -1.39 6.24 -11.34
CA GLN A 44 -2.38 5.77 -12.30
C GLN A 44 -2.01 6.10 -13.75
N ASP A 45 -1.21 7.15 -13.94
CA ASP A 45 -0.79 7.63 -15.27
C ASP A 45 0.55 7.00 -15.69
N GLY A 46 1.14 6.17 -14.81
CA GLY A 46 2.39 5.46 -15.07
C GLY A 46 2.22 4.30 -16.04
N CYS A 47 3.24 3.45 -16.14
CA CYS A 47 3.13 2.27 -16.99
C CYS A 47 2.05 1.30 -16.45
N GLY A 48 1.49 0.45 -17.31
CA GLY A 48 0.41 -0.48 -16.92
C GLY A 48 0.79 -1.41 -15.77
N ASN A 49 2.07 -1.75 -15.61
CA ASN A 49 2.55 -2.54 -14.47
C ASN A 49 2.55 -1.72 -13.15
N GLY A 50 2.93 -0.45 -13.21
CA GLY A 50 2.83 0.48 -12.07
C GLY A 50 1.38 0.72 -11.67
N GLN A 51 0.48 0.86 -12.65
CA GLN A 51 -0.95 1.01 -12.42
C GLN A 51 -1.55 -0.23 -11.74
N GLY A 52 -1.27 -1.44 -12.25
CA GLY A 52 -1.74 -2.68 -11.61
C GLY A 52 -1.22 -2.88 -10.17
N LEU A 53 0.03 -2.48 -9.88
CA LEU A 53 0.57 -2.50 -8.53
C LEU A 53 -0.11 -1.47 -7.60
N TRP A 54 -0.46 -0.31 -8.14
CA TRP A 54 -1.21 0.72 -7.41
C TRP A 54 -2.65 0.27 -7.11
N ASP A 55 -3.31 -0.39 -8.06
CA ASP A 55 -4.65 -0.95 -7.86
C ASP A 55 -4.65 -2.10 -6.84
N ALA A 56 -3.61 -2.94 -6.83
CA ALA A 56 -3.44 -3.98 -5.82
C ALA A 56 -3.27 -3.39 -4.41
N TYR A 57 -2.50 -2.30 -4.29
CA TYR A 57 -2.39 -1.54 -3.04
C TYR A 57 -3.75 -0.97 -2.60
N ARG A 58 -4.49 -0.33 -3.52
CA ARG A 58 -5.83 0.20 -3.21
C ARG A 58 -6.80 -0.87 -2.74
N GLN A 59 -6.82 -2.03 -3.38
CA GLN A 59 -7.66 -3.16 -2.96
C GLN A 59 -7.28 -3.66 -1.56
N ALA A 60 -5.98 -3.78 -1.27
CA ALA A 60 -5.51 -4.18 0.06
C ALA A 60 -5.82 -3.12 1.14
N TYR A 61 -5.82 -1.84 0.77
CA TYR A 61 -6.17 -0.75 1.68
C TYR A 61 -7.68 -0.67 1.96
N ASP A 62 -8.50 -0.79 0.92
CA ASP A 62 -9.97 -0.76 1.02
C ASP A 62 -10.51 -1.98 1.77
N GLY A 63 -9.95 -3.17 1.51
CA GLY A 63 -10.30 -4.41 2.21
C GLY A 63 -9.75 -4.54 3.64
N GLY A 64 -8.84 -3.65 4.07
CA GLY A 64 -8.26 -3.63 5.42
C GLY A 64 -8.92 -2.64 6.39
N ALA A 65 -9.85 -1.82 5.90
CA ALA A 65 -10.56 -0.80 6.68
C ALA A 65 -11.94 -1.24 7.20
N GLY A 66 -12.29 -2.52 7.06
CA GLY A 66 -13.55 -3.13 7.52
C GLY A 66 -13.47 -3.73 8.92
#